data_AF-A0A6F8UWI0-F1
#
_entry.id   AF-A0A6F8UWI0-F1
#
_cell.length_a   1.000
_cell.length_b   1.000
_cell.length_c   1.000
_cell.angle_alpha   90.00
_cell.angle_beta   90.00
_cell.angle_gamma   90.00
#
_symmetry.space_group_name_H-M   'P 1'
#
loop_
_entity.id
_entity.type
_entity.pdbx_description
1 polymer ?
#
loop_
_entity_poly.entity_id
_entity_poly.type
_entity_poly.pdbx_seq_one_letter_code
_entity_poly.pdbx_strand_id
1 'polypeptide(L)'
;MGQEKYAGTTRVSGGRPKWTGKIILDEKSVGLPKLWKKGRLVFVNSMSDLFHDDVPLEFIVKIFDTMRETPQHTYQILTKRAERLQEVARFLHWPQNVWMGVSVENQDYWWRVKHLVETPAKVKFLSLEPLIGGLVDPDFTGIDWVIAGGESGPGARPVDAGWIRAIRDACIEQEVAFHFKQWGGSNKKATGRVLDHRTWDEMPSSYLQVSA
;
A
#
# COMPACT_ATOMS: atom_id res chain seq x y z
N MET A 1 13.09 10.00 -11.87
CA MET A 1 12.76 9.47 -13.21
C MET A 1 14.03 9.58 -14.03
N GLY A 2 14.53 8.48 -14.60
CA GLY A 2 15.86 8.42 -15.21
C GLY A 2 16.54 7.04 -15.14
N GLN A 3 15.90 6.06 -14.50
CA GLN A 3 16.34 4.67 -14.60
C GLN A 3 15.76 4.04 -15.87
N GLU A 4 16.57 3.23 -16.55
CA GLU A 4 16.24 2.55 -17.81
C GLU A 4 14.91 1.78 -17.74
N LYS A 5 14.61 1.15 -16.59
CA LYS A 5 13.36 0.41 -16.38
C LYS A 5 12.07 1.23 -16.43
N TYR A 6 12.16 2.56 -16.38
CA TYR A 6 11.02 3.46 -16.54
C TYR A 6 10.98 4.13 -17.93
N ALA A 7 11.89 3.78 -18.84
CA ALA A 7 11.96 4.39 -20.16
C ALA A 7 10.67 4.13 -20.97
N GLY A 8 10.01 5.21 -21.38
CA GLY A 8 8.79 5.17 -22.20
C GLY A 8 7.50 4.81 -21.45
N THR A 9 7.54 4.59 -20.12
CA THR A 9 6.32 4.39 -19.32
C THR A 9 5.58 5.70 -19.04
N THR A 10 6.27 6.83 -19.13
CA THR A 10 5.67 8.17 -18.98
C THR A 10 6.02 9.08 -20.14
N ARG A 11 5.09 9.95 -20.52
CA ARG A 11 5.32 11.10 -21.40
C ARG A 11 4.96 12.40 -20.68
N VAL A 12 5.58 13.51 -21.04
CA VAL A 12 5.22 14.82 -20.47
C VAL A 12 4.08 15.42 -21.29
N SER A 13 3.01 15.84 -20.61
CA SER A 13 1.87 16.53 -21.23
C SER A 13 1.32 17.56 -20.23
N GLY A 14 1.26 18.84 -20.63
CA GLY A 14 0.85 19.94 -19.75
C GLY A 14 1.78 20.12 -18.54
N GLY A 15 3.09 19.93 -18.73
CA GLY A 15 4.09 20.03 -17.66
C GLY A 15 4.06 18.90 -16.63
N ARG A 16 3.22 17.88 -16.82
CA ARG A 16 3.09 16.75 -15.88
C ARG A 16 3.45 15.43 -16.55
N PRO A 17 4.12 14.50 -15.84
CA PRO A 17 4.29 13.14 -16.32
C PRO A 17 2.92 12.45 -16.37
N LYS A 18 2.58 11.90 -17.53
CA LYS A 18 1.39 11.07 -17.73
C LYS A 18 1.84 9.67 -18.14
N TRP A 19 1.26 8.67 -17.50
CA TRP A 19 1.50 7.28 -17.86
C TRP A 19 1.04 7.01 -19.30
N THR A 20 1.82 6.22 -20.05
CA THR A 20 1.57 5.95 -21.47
C THR A 20 0.66 4.75 -21.71
N GLY A 21 0.30 4.01 -20.65
CA GLY A 21 -0.33 2.69 -20.75
C GLY A 21 0.69 1.55 -20.84
N LYS A 22 1.98 1.86 -21.07
CA LYS A 22 3.03 0.85 -21.16
C LYS A 22 3.43 0.34 -19.78
N ILE A 23 3.44 -0.97 -19.62
CA ILE A 23 4.10 -1.66 -18.50
C ILE A 23 5.47 -2.20 -18.92
N ILE A 24 6.36 -2.40 -17.93
CA ILE A 24 7.66 -3.04 -18.12
C ILE A 24 7.85 -4.04 -16.98
N LEU A 25 8.15 -5.29 -17.33
CA LEU A 25 8.48 -6.34 -16.38
C LEU A 25 9.98 -6.25 -16.06
N ASP A 26 10.32 -5.78 -14.87
CA ASP A 26 11.70 -5.63 -14.42
C ASP A 26 12.25 -6.93 -13.83
N GLU A 27 12.47 -7.93 -14.69
CA GLU A 27 12.98 -9.27 -14.33
C GLU A 27 14.28 -9.21 -13.51
N LYS A 28 15.14 -8.22 -13.77
CA LYS A 28 16.40 -8.05 -13.04
C LYS A 28 16.19 -7.74 -11.56
N SER A 29 15.10 -7.04 -11.22
CA SER A 29 14.81 -6.67 -9.83
C SER A 29 14.18 -7.80 -9.02
N VAL A 30 13.55 -8.79 -9.66
CA VAL A 30 12.80 -9.86 -8.98
C VAL A 30 13.69 -10.65 -8.01
N GLY A 31 14.96 -10.88 -8.35
CA GLY A 31 15.90 -11.64 -7.51
C GLY A 31 16.72 -10.80 -6.53
N LEU A 32 16.67 -9.46 -6.60
CA LEU A 32 17.52 -8.59 -5.77
C LEU A 32 17.42 -8.84 -4.26
N PRO A 33 16.23 -9.11 -3.69
CA PRO A 33 16.14 -9.35 -2.25
C PRO A 33 16.97 -10.53 -1.76
N LYS A 34 17.23 -11.54 -2.60
CA LYS A 34 18.06 -12.70 -2.25
C LYS A 34 19.51 -12.32 -1.92
N LEU A 35 19.96 -11.14 -2.36
CA LEU A 35 21.30 -10.63 -2.11
C LEU A 35 21.42 -9.86 -0.78
N TRP A 36 20.30 -9.53 -0.12
CA TRP A 36 20.30 -8.71 1.08
C TRP A 36 20.33 -9.57 2.35
N LYS A 37 21.45 -9.50 3.08
CA LYS A 37 21.63 -10.30 4.31
C LYS A 37 20.79 -9.83 5.51
N LYS A 38 20.68 -8.51 5.71
CA LYS A 38 19.92 -7.93 6.84
C LYS A 38 18.45 -7.82 6.48
N GLY A 39 17.57 -8.20 7.42
CA GLY A 39 16.13 -8.01 7.29
C GLY A 39 15.74 -6.57 6.99
N ARG A 40 14.70 -6.39 6.18
CA ARG A 40 14.24 -5.08 5.66
C ARG A 40 12.72 -5.08 5.54
N LEU A 41 12.10 -3.92 5.78
CA LEU A 41 10.76 -3.63 5.32
C LEU A 41 10.85 -3.09 3.88
N VAL A 42 10.26 -3.81 2.93
CA VAL A 42 10.36 -3.55 1.49
C VAL A 42 8.99 -3.16 0.96
N PHE A 43 8.83 -1.91 0.52
CA PHE A 43 7.64 -1.50 -0.19
C PHE A 43 7.77 -1.87 -1.68
N VAL A 44 6.94 -2.81 -2.12
CA VAL A 44 6.99 -3.39 -3.46
C VAL A 44 6.22 -2.50 -4.43
N ASN A 45 6.78 -2.29 -5.62
CA ASN A 45 6.13 -1.53 -6.69
C ASN A 45 5.76 -0.09 -6.29
N SER A 46 6.71 0.66 -5.72
CA SER A 46 6.47 2.01 -5.19
C SER A 46 5.93 3.06 -6.20
N MET A 47 6.00 2.76 -7.50
CA MET A 47 5.50 3.62 -8.59
C MET A 47 4.70 2.82 -9.64
N SER A 48 4.24 1.61 -9.30
CA SER A 48 3.50 0.71 -10.20
C SER A 48 2.47 -0.10 -9.40
N ASP A 49 1.70 -0.96 -10.07
CA ASP A 49 0.74 -1.85 -9.41
C ASP A 49 1.06 -3.29 -9.84
N LEU A 50 1.30 -4.18 -8.87
CA LEU A 50 1.65 -5.58 -9.14
C LEU A 50 0.50 -6.35 -9.80
N PHE A 51 -0.75 -5.94 -9.54
CA PHE A 51 -1.96 -6.59 -10.01
C PHE A 51 -2.61 -5.81 -11.16
N HIS A 52 -1.83 -5.05 -11.92
CA HIS A 52 -2.31 -4.48 -13.18
C HIS A 52 -2.66 -5.59 -14.17
N ASP A 53 -3.72 -5.42 -14.97
CA ASP A 53 -4.26 -6.47 -15.85
C ASP A 53 -3.23 -7.00 -16.87
N ASP A 54 -2.36 -6.12 -17.36
CA ASP A 54 -1.27 -6.49 -18.28
C ASP A 54 -0.10 -7.24 -17.61
N VAL A 55 -0.05 -7.35 -16.28
CA VAL A 55 1.03 -8.09 -15.59
C VAL A 55 0.71 -9.59 -15.64
N PRO A 56 1.58 -10.41 -16.27
CA PRO A 56 1.33 -11.84 -16.39
C PRO A 56 1.35 -12.55 -15.04
N LEU A 57 0.48 -13.55 -14.87
CA LEU A 57 0.37 -14.32 -13.63
C LEU A 57 1.72 -14.95 -13.23
N GLU A 58 2.45 -15.51 -14.19
CA GLU A 58 3.76 -16.12 -13.98
C GLU A 58 4.78 -15.13 -13.41
N PHE A 59 4.66 -13.84 -13.74
CA PHE A 59 5.55 -12.82 -13.18
C PHE A 59 5.19 -12.51 -11.73
N ILE A 60 3.89 -12.47 -11.39
CA ILE A 60 3.42 -12.31 -10.00
C ILE A 60 3.87 -13.51 -9.16
N VAL A 61 3.74 -14.73 -9.67
CA VAL A 61 4.20 -15.97 -9.01
C VAL A 61 5.70 -15.90 -8.72
N LYS A 62 6.54 -15.53 -9.70
CA LYS A 62 7.99 -15.37 -9.50
C LYS A 62 8.32 -14.37 -8.36
N ILE A 63 7.58 -13.28 -8.27
CA ILE A 63 7.77 -12.28 -7.20
C ILE A 63 7.42 -12.87 -5.83
N PHE A 64 6.29 -13.56 -5.71
CA PHE A 64 5.87 -14.23 -4.48
C PHE A 64 6.85 -15.35 -4.08
N ASP A 65 7.39 -16.10 -5.04
CA ASP A 65 8.43 -17.10 -4.78
C ASP A 65 9.69 -16.48 -4.20
N THR A 66 10.17 -15.34 -4.74
CA THR A 66 11.30 -14.62 -4.11
C THR A 66 10.96 -14.22 -2.67
N MET A 67 9.77 -13.67 -2.41
CA MET A 67 9.37 -13.23 -1.07
C MET A 67 9.38 -14.39 -0.07
N ARG A 68 8.89 -15.57 -0.50
CA ARG A 68 8.92 -16.80 0.28
C ARG A 68 10.34 -17.27 0.56
N GLU A 69 11.22 -17.19 -0.43
CA GLU A 69 12.63 -17.61 -0.32
C GLU A 69 13.50 -16.64 0.49
N THR A 70 12.95 -15.49 0.89
CA THR A 70 13.66 -14.46 1.65
C THR A 70 12.89 -14.05 2.92
N PRO A 71 12.63 -15.00 3.84
CA PRO A 71 11.79 -14.79 5.02
C PRO A 71 12.33 -13.75 6.00
N GLN A 72 13.61 -13.37 5.90
CA GLN A 72 14.21 -12.31 6.70
C GLN A 72 13.68 -10.91 6.37
N HIS A 73 13.05 -10.71 5.20
CA HIS A 73 12.46 -9.44 4.80
C HIS A 73 10.96 -9.44 5.01
N THR A 74 10.38 -8.29 5.25
CA THR A 74 8.94 -8.05 5.23
C THR A 74 8.58 -7.28 3.98
N TYR A 75 7.59 -7.73 3.22
CA TYR A 75 7.16 -7.13 1.97
C TYR A 75 5.80 -6.48 2.13
N GLN A 76 5.74 -5.17 1.98
CA GLN A 76 4.49 -4.43 1.90
C GLN A 76 4.09 -4.25 0.43
N ILE A 77 2.94 -4.80 0.06
CA ILE A 77 2.36 -4.72 -1.29
C ILE A 77 1.06 -3.94 -1.20
N LEU A 78 0.86 -2.97 -2.10
CA LEU A 78 -0.35 -2.15 -2.16
C LEU A 78 -0.92 -2.15 -3.58
N THR A 79 -2.25 -2.26 -3.73
CA THR A 79 -2.92 -2.24 -5.04
C THR A 79 -4.24 -1.50 -5.02
N LYS A 80 -4.68 -1.01 -6.19
CA LYS A 80 -6.06 -0.55 -6.44
C LYS A 80 -6.90 -1.59 -7.19
N ARG A 81 -6.28 -2.68 -7.66
CA ARG A 81 -6.87 -3.73 -8.50
C ARG A 81 -7.32 -4.91 -7.66
N ALA A 82 -8.23 -4.66 -6.71
CA ALA A 82 -8.60 -5.65 -5.69
C ALA A 82 -9.28 -6.92 -6.26
N GLU A 83 -10.08 -6.80 -7.32
CA GLU A 83 -10.65 -7.96 -8.03
C GLU A 83 -9.54 -8.85 -8.63
N ARG A 84 -8.57 -8.23 -9.30
CA ARG A 84 -7.44 -8.93 -9.89
C ARG A 84 -6.59 -9.61 -8.82
N LEU A 85 -6.35 -8.93 -7.69
CA LEU A 85 -5.70 -9.51 -6.51
C LEU A 85 -6.42 -10.80 -6.08
N GLN A 86 -7.75 -10.76 -5.91
CA GLN A 86 -8.51 -11.94 -5.50
C GLN A 86 -8.41 -13.07 -6.53
N GLU A 87 -8.55 -12.76 -7.81
CA GLU A 87 -8.51 -13.74 -8.89
C GLU A 87 -7.19 -14.53 -8.90
N VAL A 88 -6.06 -13.83 -8.70
CA VAL A 88 -4.74 -14.44 -8.70
C VAL A 88 -4.38 -15.09 -7.37
N ALA A 89 -4.97 -14.66 -6.26
CA ALA A 89 -4.58 -15.07 -4.90
C ALA A 89 -4.55 -16.59 -4.72
N ARG A 90 -5.45 -17.33 -5.37
CA ARG A 90 -5.53 -18.81 -5.33
C ARG A 90 -4.35 -19.52 -6.00
N PHE A 91 -3.59 -18.84 -6.84
CA PHE A 91 -2.41 -19.39 -7.53
C PHE A 91 -1.09 -19.03 -6.82
N LEU A 92 -1.16 -18.22 -5.76
CA LEU A 92 0.02 -17.73 -5.05
C LEU A 92 0.27 -18.55 -3.79
N HIS A 93 1.53 -18.85 -3.53
CA HIS A 93 1.97 -19.33 -2.22
C HIS A 93 2.18 -18.11 -1.32
N TRP A 94 1.34 -17.93 -0.31
CA TRP A 94 1.36 -16.77 0.58
C TRP A 94 2.35 -16.95 1.74
N PRO A 95 3.53 -16.31 1.71
CA PRO A 95 4.47 -16.43 2.81
C PRO A 95 4.06 -15.49 3.96
N GLN A 96 4.48 -15.83 5.18
CA GLN A 96 4.11 -15.09 6.40
C GLN A 96 4.65 -13.65 6.44
N ASN A 97 5.66 -13.36 5.62
CA ASN A 97 6.35 -12.08 5.55
C ASN A 97 5.80 -11.13 4.47
N VAL A 98 4.65 -11.46 3.87
CA VAL A 98 3.93 -10.56 2.94
C VAL A 98 2.78 -9.87 3.69
N TRP A 99 2.81 -8.54 3.66
CA TRP A 99 1.75 -7.65 4.09
C TRP A 99 1.03 -7.16 2.84
N MET A 100 -0.23 -7.55 2.70
CA MET A 100 -1.04 -7.23 1.53
C MET A 100 -2.01 -6.13 1.87
N GLY A 101 -2.11 -5.12 1.01
CA GLY A 101 -3.05 -4.04 1.23
C GLY A 101 -3.71 -3.52 -0.02
N VAL A 102 -4.85 -2.87 0.18
CA VAL A 102 -5.59 -2.17 -0.87
C VAL A 102 -5.69 -0.69 -0.55
N SER A 103 -5.66 0.13 -1.59
CA SER A 103 -5.97 1.56 -1.47
C SER A 103 -7.48 1.78 -1.49
N VAL A 104 -7.99 2.62 -0.59
CA VAL A 104 -9.39 3.03 -0.54
C VAL A 104 -9.44 4.54 -0.33
N GLU A 105 -9.77 5.28 -1.38
CA GLU A 105 -9.69 6.75 -1.33
C GLU A 105 -10.95 7.41 -0.73
N ASN A 106 -12.10 6.73 -0.77
CA ASN A 106 -13.39 7.17 -0.24
C ASN A 106 -14.36 5.96 -0.11
N GLN A 107 -15.61 6.21 0.33
CA GLN A 107 -16.65 5.19 0.49
C GLN A 107 -16.93 4.37 -0.80
N ASP A 108 -16.85 5.00 -1.98
CA ASP A 108 -17.16 4.33 -3.25
C ASP A 108 -16.19 3.20 -3.58
N TYR A 109 -15.01 3.18 -2.96
CA TYR A 109 -14.00 2.14 -3.14
C TYR A 109 -13.93 1.14 -1.99
N TRP A 110 -14.83 1.24 -1.01
CA TRP A 110 -14.86 0.35 0.15
C TRP A 110 -15.02 -1.13 -0.23
N TRP A 111 -15.64 -1.43 -1.37
CA TRP A 111 -15.77 -2.79 -1.91
C TRP A 111 -14.43 -3.53 -2.07
N ARG A 112 -13.30 -2.80 -2.22
CA ARG A 112 -11.96 -3.41 -2.31
C ARG A 112 -11.56 -4.16 -1.03
N VAL A 113 -12.08 -3.74 0.12
CA VAL A 113 -11.77 -4.36 1.43
C VAL A 113 -12.22 -5.81 1.45
N LYS A 114 -13.40 -6.11 0.91
CA LYS A 114 -13.92 -7.49 0.81
C LYS A 114 -12.94 -8.42 0.10
N HIS A 115 -12.47 -8.01 -1.08
CA HIS A 115 -11.51 -8.80 -1.86
C HIS A 115 -10.19 -9.01 -1.12
N LEU A 116 -9.72 -8.03 -0.34
CA LEU A 116 -8.52 -8.16 0.48
C LEU A 116 -8.71 -9.19 1.60
N VAL A 117 -9.81 -9.10 2.34
CA VAL A 117 -10.12 -10.00 3.47
C VAL A 117 -10.21 -11.46 3.01
N GLU A 118 -10.69 -11.70 1.79
CA GLU A 118 -10.78 -13.02 1.18
C GLU A 118 -9.40 -13.61 0.76
N THR A 119 -8.31 -12.83 0.84
CA THR A 119 -6.96 -13.34 0.55
C THR A 119 -6.36 -14.13 1.73
N PRO A 120 -5.47 -15.10 1.47
CA PRO A 120 -4.72 -15.80 2.52
C PRO A 120 -3.61 -14.99 3.20
N ALA A 121 -3.45 -13.70 2.89
CA ALA A 121 -2.41 -12.86 3.49
C ALA A 121 -2.50 -12.85 5.03
N LYS A 122 -1.36 -13.04 5.70
CA LYS A 122 -1.31 -13.05 7.17
C LYS A 122 -1.58 -11.65 7.75
N VAL A 123 -1.00 -10.64 7.12
CA VAL A 123 -1.20 -9.23 7.49
C VAL A 123 -1.90 -8.54 6.35
N LYS A 124 -3.05 -7.92 6.67
CA LYS A 124 -3.90 -7.17 5.74
C LYS A 124 -3.96 -5.73 6.19
N PHE A 125 -3.71 -4.79 5.29
CA PHE A 125 -3.74 -3.37 5.62
C PHE A 125 -4.51 -2.53 4.61
N LEU A 126 -5.04 -1.40 5.07
CA LEU A 126 -5.69 -0.41 4.21
C LEU A 126 -4.79 0.82 4.07
N SER A 127 -4.63 1.30 2.85
CA SER A 127 -4.06 2.61 2.57
C SER A 127 -5.18 3.56 2.18
N LEU A 128 -5.65 4.33 3.14
CA LEU A 128 -6.64 5.38 2.96
C LEU A 128 -5.95 6.67 2.49
N GLU A 129 -5.23 6.54 1.37
CA GLU A 129 -4.37 7.58 0.81
C GLU A 129 -4.35 7.62 -0.74
N PRO A 130 -4.57 8.80 -1.35
CA PRO A 130 -5.07 10.01 -0.69
C PRO A 130 -6.50 9.80 -0.19
N LEU A 131 -6.80 10.24 1.03
CA LEU A 131 -8.19 10.30 1.50
C LEU A 131 -8.87 11.51 0.87
N ILE A 132 -9.84 11.24 0.00
CA ILE A 132 -10.54 12.26 -0.80
C ILE A 132 -12.04 12.32 -0.49
N GLY A 133 -12.52 11.46 0.41
CA GLY A 133 -13.85 11.46 0.98
C GLY A 133 -13.87 10.67 2.28
N GLY A 134 -14.84 10.95 3.16
CA GLY A 134 -15.04 10.21 4.39
C GLY A 134 -15.53 8.78 4.17
N LEU A 135 -15.46 7.98 5.22
CA LEU A 135 -16.05 6.65 5.31
C LEU A 135 -17.20 6.68 6.31
N VAL A 136 -18.28 5.97 6.01
CA VAL A 136 -19.44 5.83 6.90
C VAL A 136 -19.32 4.48 7.58
N ASP A 137 -19.22 4.49 8.91
CA ASP A 137 -19.16 3.32 9.79
C ASP A 137 -18.26 2.18 9.25
N PRO A 138 -16.95 2.43 9.05
CA PRO A 138 -16.05 1.43 8.47
C PRO A 138 -15.88 0.21 9.39
N ASP A 139 -16.17 -0.97 8.85
CA ASP A 139 -15.88 -2.27 9.48
C ASP A 139 -14.49 -2.77 9.08
N PHE A 140 -13.57 -2.79 10.04
CA PHE A 140 -12.19 -3.24 9.86
C PHE A 140 -11.99 -4.71 10.24
N THR A 141 -13.07 -5.50 10.34
CA THR A 141 -12.96 -6.94 10.58
C THR A 141 -12.02 -7.61 9.56
N GLY A 142 -10.99 -8.29 10.07
CA GLY A 142 -9.97 -8.95 9.24
C GLY A 142 -8.89 -8.02 8.68
N ILE A 143 -8.80 -6.76 9.15
CA ILE A 143 -7.74 -5.80 8.84
C ILE A 143 -6.84 -5.61 10.07
N ASP A 144 -5.53 -5.66 9.87
CA ASP A 144 -4.54 -5.54 10.94
C ASP A 144 -3.99 -4.11 11.09
N TRP A 145 -4.05 -3.31 10.03
CA TRP A 145 -3.44 -1.99 10.01
C TRP A 145 -4.12 -1.03 9.04
N VAL A 146 -4.35 0.21 9.47
CA VAL A 146 -4.92 1.27 8.66
C VAL A 146 -3.95 2.44 8.60
N ILE A 147 -3.62 2.87 7.38
CA ILE A 147 -2.79 4.03 7.09
C ILE A 147 -3.69 5.11 6.52
N ALA A 148 -3.70 6.31 7.09
CA ALA A 148 -4.49 7.44 6.59
C ALA A 148 -3.63 8.68 6.32
N GLY A 149 -4.00 9.43 5.27
CA GLY A 149 -3.26 10.63 4.90
C GLY A 149 -3.80 11.38 3.68
N GLY A 150 -3.36 12.63 3.55
CA GLY A 150 -3.79 13.54 2.50
C GLY A 150 -2.99 13.44 1.20
N GLU A 151 -3.56 14.03 0.14
CA GLU A 151 -2.95 14.11 -1.18
C GLU A 151 -1.66 14.95 -1.18
N SER A 152 -0.74 14.63 -2.08
CA SER A 152 0.60 15.18 -2.09
C SER A 152 0.98 15.73 -3.44
N GLY A 153 1.71 16.86 -3.43
CA GLY A 153 2.25 17.47 -4.65
C GLY A 153 1.43 18.65 -5.19
N PRO A 154 1.73 19.12 -6.40
CA PRO A 154 1.08 20.30 -6.98
C PRO A 154 -0.43 20.08 -7.17
N GLY A 155 -1.24 20.97 -6.59
CA GLY A 155 -2.70 20.87 -6.66
C GLY A 155 -3.33 19.89 -5.67
N ALA A 156 -2.58 19.45 -4.65
CA ALA A 156 -3.09 18.57 -3.61
C ALA A 156 -4.34 19.15 -2.92
N ARG A 157 -5.39 18.34 -2.85
CA ARG A 157 -6.60 18.67 -2.10
C ARG A 157 -6.33 18.59 -0.58
N PRO A 158 -6.85 19.54 0.22
CA PRO A 158 -6.78 19.42 1.67
C PRO A 158 -7.64 18.24 2.12
N VAL A 159 -7.10 17.43 3.03
CA VAL A 159 -7.86 16.35 3.68
C VAL A 159 -8.61 16.91 4.88
N ASP A 160 -9.83 16.42 5.10
CA ASP A 160 -10.63 16.80 6.25
C ASP A 160 -10.12 16.09 7.53
N ALA A 161 -9.83 16.86 8.57
CA ALA A 161 -9.36 16.34 9.85
C ALA A 161 -10.40 15.47 10.57
N GLY A 162 -11.69 15.76 10.40
CA GLY A 162 -12.79 14.96 10.91
C GLY A 162 -12.82 13.56 10.32
N TRP A 163 -12.53 13.38 9.03
CA TRP A 163 -12.43 12.05 8.43
C TRP A 163 -11.27 11.25 9.04
N ILE A 164 -10.11 11.87 9.22
CA ILE A 164 -8.94 11.22 9.83
C ILE A 164 -9.24 10.83 11.29
N ARG A 165 -9.90 11.70 12.07
CA ARG A 165 -10.30 11.40 13.44
C ARG A 165 -11.31 10.26 13.51
N ALA A 166 -12.33 10.27 12.65
CA ALA A 166 -13.32 9.19 12.61
C ALA A 166 -12.67 7.83 12.28
N ILE A 167 -11.76 7.79 11.31
CA ILE A 167 -10.99 6.57 11.00
C ILE A 167 -10.15 6.11 12.19
N ARG A 168 -9.42 7.04 12.83
CA ARG A 168 -8.62 6.74 14.02
C ARG A 168 -9.48 6.16 15.13
N ASP A 169 -10.60 6.80 15.45
CA ASP A 169 -11.47 6.40 16.56
C ASP A 169 -12.07 5.02 16.29
N ALA A 170 -12.48 4.73 15.04
CA ALA A 170 -12.92 3.41 14.62
C ALA A 170 -11.81 2.34 14.71
N CYS A 171 -10.54 2.70 14.40
CA CYS A 171 -9.41 1.79 14.58
C CYS A 171 -9.18 1.47 16.06
N ILE A 172 -9.25 2.48 16.94
CA ILE A 172 -9.11 2.30 18.40
C ILE A 172 -10.21 1.39 18.94
N GLU A 173 -11.47 1.65 18.54
CA GLU A 173 -12.63 0.86 18.99
C GLU A 173 -12.56 -0.60 18.55
N GLN A 174 -12.03 -0.86 17.34
CA GLN A 174 -11.92 -2.20 16.75
C GLN A 174 -10.55 -2.86 16.99
N GLU A 175 -9.69 -2.25 17.82
CA GLU A 175 -8.34 -2.73 18.15
C GLU A 175 -7.42 -2.95 16.93
N VAL A 176 -7.55 -2.10 15.91
CA VAL A 176 -6.75 -2.11 14.68
C VAL A 176 -5.64 -1.07 14.78
N ALA A 177 -4.41 -1.42 14.36
CA ALA A 177 -3.30 -0.49 14.39
C ALA A 177 -3.57 0.72 13.46
N PHE A 178 -3.30 1.93 13.93
CA PHE A 178 -3.51 3.16 13.17
C PHE A 178 -2.22 3.95 12.92
N HIS A 179 -1.97 4.27 11.64
CA HIS A 179 -0.89 5.13 11.22
C HIS A 179 -1.41 6.39 10.50
N PHE A 180 -1.19 7.56 11.10
CA PHE A 180 -1.41 8.82 10.40
C PHE A 180 -0.12 9.28 9.73
N LYS A 181 -0.07 9.16 8.40
CA LYS A 181 1.18 9.38 7.66
C LYS A 181 1.48 10.86 7.47
N GLN A 182 0.49 11.65 7.04
CA GLN A 182 0.67 13.06 6.68
C GLN A 182 -0.66 13.77 6.37
N TRP A 183 -0.69 15.09 6.56
CA TRP A 183 -1.75 15.96 6.05
C TRP A 183 -1.71 16.17 4.53
N GLY A 184 -0.56 15.95 3.90
CA GLY A 184 -0.36 16.16 2.46
C GLY A 184 0.04 17.59 2.11
N GLY A 185 -0.39 18.08 0.95
CA GLY A 185 -0.06 19.42 0.45
C GLY A 185 1.20 19.48 -0.44
N SER A 186 1.54 20.69 -0.88
CA SER A 186 2.69 20.97 -1.75
C SER A 186 4.03 20.88 -1.01
N ASN A 187 4.05 21.16 0.30
CA ASN A 187 5.23 21.02 1.16
C ASN A 187 4.92 20.10 2.36
N LYS A 188 5.05 18.79 2.15
CA LYS A 188 4.80 17.75 3.17
C LYS A 188 5.60 17.93 4.45
N LYS A 189 6.81 18.48 4.36
CA LYS A 189 7.67 18.71 5.53
C LYS A 189 7.10 19.80 6.44
N ALA A 190 6.41 20.78 5.86
CA ALA A 190 5.80 21.88 6.60
C ALA A 190 4.46 21.49 7.22
N THR A 191 3.66 20.68 6.53
CA THR A 191 2.34 20.25 7.02
C THR A 191 2.44 19.13 8.07
N GLY A 192 3.46 18.28 7.98
CA GLY A 192 3.78 17.29 9.01
C GLY A 192 2.73 16.18 9.15
N ARG A 193 2.79 15.50 10.29
CA ARG A 193 1.97 14.32 10.60
C ARG A 193 1.45 14.29 12.05
N VAL A 194 1.37 15.47 12.66
CA VAL A 194 0.81 15.60 14.01
C VAL A 194 -0.70 15.68 13.87
N LEU A 195 -1.42 14.78 14.52
CA LEU A 195 -2.87 14.76 14.66
C LEU A 195 -3.20 14.81 16.15
N ASP A 196 -3.92 15.86 16.55
CA ASP A 196 -4.29 16.10 17.94
C ASP A 196 -3.07 16.02 18.90
N HIS A 197 -2.06 16.82 18.59
CA HIS A 197 -0.84 17.05 19.39
C HIS A 197 0.13 15.86 19.53
N ARG A 198 -0.11 14.74 18.83
CA ARG A 198 0.81 13.60 18.78
C ARG A 198 0.94 13.03 17.37
N THR A 199 1.93 12.17 17.17
CA THR A 199 1.99 11.28 16.01
C THR A 199 1.24 9.98 16.29
N TRP A 200 0.78 9.33 15.23
CA TRP A 200 0.11 8.04 15.27
C TRP A 200 0.87 7.10 14.35
N ASP A 201 1.71 6.26 14.96
CA ASP A 201 2.80 5.56 14.27
C ASP A 201 2.76 4.05 14.47
N GLU A 202 1.57 3.53 14.77
CA GLU A 202 1.37 2.13 15.06
C GLU A 202 1.64 1.29 13.81
N MET A 203 2.03 0.05 14.06
CA MET A 203 2.41 -0.96 13.06
C MET A 203 1.68 -2.25 13.41
N PRO A 204 1.51 -3.19 12.45
CA PRO A 204 0.93 -4.49 12.75
C PRO A 204 1.65 -5.19 13.91
N SER A 205 0.91 -5.83 14.81
CA SER A 205 1.44 -6.49 16.01
C SER A 205 2.55 -7.52 15.69
N SER A 206 2.42 -8.22 14.57
CA SER A 206 3.44 -9.16 14.07
C SER A 206 4.80 -8.52 13.79
N TYR A 207 4.85 -7.22 13.47
CA TYR A 207 6.11 -6.50 13.27
C TYR A 207 6.85 -6.25 14.59
N LEU A 208 6.10 -5.94 15.65
CA LEU A 208 6.66 -5.64 16.97
C LEU A 208 7.32 -6.88 17.58
N GLN A 209 6.80 -8.07 17.31
CA GLN A 209 7.36 -9.34 17.78
C GLN A 209 8.68 -9.74 17.08
N VAL A 210 8.93 -9.25 15.86
CA VAL A 210 10.16 -9.54 15.09
C VAL A 210 11.24 -8.48 15.35
N SER A 211 10.85 -7.32 15.87
CA SER A 211 11.73 -6.15 16.07
C SER A 211 12.25 -5.99 17.50
N ALA A 212 11.78 -6.81 18.44
CA ALA A 212 12.21 -6.88 19.84
C ALA A 212 13.31 -7.95 20.02
#